data_AF-A0A955MHF6-F1
#
_entry.id   AF-A0A955MHF6-F1
#
_cell.length_a   1.000
_cell.length_b   1.000
_cell.length_c   1.000
_cell.angle_alpha   90.00
_cell.angle_beta   90.00
_cell.angle_gamma   90.00
#
_symmetry.space_group_name_H-M   'P 1'
#
loop_
_entity.id
_entity.type
_entity.pdbx_description
1 polymer ?
#
loop_
_entity_poly.entity_id
_entity_poly.type
_entity_poly.pdbx_seq_one_letter_code
_entity_poly.pdbx_strand_id
1 'polypeptide(L)'
;MRTPLDFTIAIPIHMAYNKKREVGIVEGNAPYGISTEERINKKILKDNQPIEPKPNPLKIALQYQEVYKNLPSPSMTETAKILGVSRVRVHQMLSLLKLDKRIISKLLEITHISLSERKLRKLVPLPIGDQIAHLQKILKDVDFAIQ
;
A
#
# COMPACT_ATOMS: atom_id res chain seq x y z
N MET A 1 -76.04 -7.71 29.27
CA MET A 1 -74.61 -7.77 29.62
C MET A 1 -73.80 -7.68 28.33
N ARG A 2 -72.87 -6.72 28.19
CA ARG A 2 -71.95 -6.66 27.04
C ARG A 2 -70.66 -7.36 27.44
N THR A 3 -70.29 -8.43 26.74
CA THR A 3 -68.98 -9.09 26.84
C THR A 3 -67.91 -8.16 26.23
N PRO A 4 -66.74 -7.98 26.85
CA PRO A 4 -65.63 -7.33 26.18
C PRO A 4 -65.16 -8.23 25.02
N LEU A 5 -64.97 -7.62 23.86
CA LEU A 5 -64.31 -8.24 22.71
C LEU A 5 -62.81 -8.26 23.05
N ASP A 6 -62.20 -9.44 23.18
CA ASP A 6 -60.76 -9.54 23.41
C ASP A 6 -60.00 -8.98 22.19
N PHE A 7 -59.29 -7.87 22.39
CA PHE A 7 -58.40 -7.31 21.38
C PHE A 7 -57.00 -7.89 21.57
N THR A 8 -56.63 -8.84 20.71
CA THR A 8 -55.27 -9.40 20.70
C THR A 8 -54.44 -8.67 19.64
N ILE A 9 -53.36 -8.00 20.07
CA ILE A 9 -52.40 -7.33 19.17
C ILE A 9 -51.11 -8.16 19.17
N ALA A 10 -50.73 -8.70 18.02
CA ALA A 10 -49.46 -9.39 17.84
C ALA A 10 -48.38 -8.41 17.38
N ILE A 11 -47.37 -8.16 18.22
CA ILE A 11 -46.21 -7.31 17.89
C ILE A 11 -44.98 -8.21 17.75
N PRO A 12 -44.23 -8.14 16.64
CA PRO A 12 -42.99 -8.89 16.51
C PRO A 12 -41.95 -8.41 17.54
N ILE A 13 -41.23 -9.35 18.16
CA ILE A 13 -40.14 -9.07 19.10
C ILE A 13 -38.84 -9.70 18.59
N HIS A 14 -37.71 -9.05 18.86
CA HIS A 14 -36.39 -9.60 18.55
C HIS A 14 -35.39 -9.33 19.68
N MET A 15 -34.29 -10.08 19.71
CA MET A 15 -33.23 -9.94 20.71
C MET A 15 -32.12 -9.02 20.18
N ALA A 16 -31.68 -8.06 20.99
CA ALA A 16 -30.59 -7.15 20.65
C ALA A 16 -29.70 -6.88 21.87
N TYR A 17 -28.42 -6.55 21.63
CA TYR A 17 -27.51 -6.15 22.70
C TYR A 17 -27.69 -4.66 23.03
N ASN A 18 -27.81 -4.33 24.32
CA ASN A 18 -27.86 -2.96 24.80
C ASN A 18 -26.44 -2.30 24.81
N LYS A 19 -26.35 -1.01 25.12
CA LYS A 19 -25.07 -0.28 25.21
C LYS A 19 -24.09 -0.85 26.25
N LYS A 20 -24.57 -1.65 27.20
CA LYS A 20 -23.79 -2.34 28.24
C LYS A 20 -23.41 -3.78 27.83
N ARG A 21 -23.72 -4.20 26.60
CA ARG A 21 -23.51 -5.56 26.04
C ARG A 21 -24.33 -6.66 26.69
N GLU A 22 -25.48 -6.33 27.26
CA GLU A 22 -26.44 -7.32 27.78
C GLU A 22 -27.52 -7.58 26.73
N VAL A 23 -28.04 -8.81 26.69
CA VAL A 23 -29.12 -9.17 25.75
C VAL A 23 -30.46 -8.67 26.29
N GLY A 24 -31.18 -7.90 25.49
CA GLY A 24 -32.53 -7.41 25.77
C GLY A 24 -33.51 -7.78 24.65
N ILE A 25 -34.80 -7.77 24.99
CA ILE A 25 -35.90 -7.96 24.03
C ILE A 25 -36.37 -6.58 23.59
N VAL A 26 -36.48 -6.38 22.27
CA VAL A 26 -36.91 -5.13 21.65
C VAL A 26 -38.12 -5.40 20.77
N GLU A 27 -39.12 -4.53 20.86
CA GLU A 27 -40.31 -4.56 20.03
C GLU A 27 -40.00 -4.05 18.61
N GLY A 28 -40.60 -4.71 17.62
CA GLY A 28 -40.45 -4.39 16.20
C GLY A 28 -39.72 -5.47 15.42
N ASN A 29 -39.71 -5.29 14.10
CA ASN A 29 -39.00 -6.17 13.19
C ASN A 29 -37.50 -6.13 13.47
N ALA A 30 -36.85 -7.30 13.51
CA ALA A 30 -35.41 -7.36 13.59
C ALA A 30 -34.81 -6.54 12.44
N PRO A 31 -33.83 -5.66 12.70
CA PRO A 31 -33.11 -5.00 11.62
C PRO A 31 -32.36 -6.10 10.86
N TYR A 32 -32.94 -6.59 9.77
CA TYR A 32 -32.26 -7.52 8.87
C TYR A 32 -31.03 -6.78 8.40
N GLY A 33 -29.85 -7.30 8.78
CA GLY A 33 -28.59 -6.70 8.40
C GLY A 33 -28.57 -6.53 6.89
N ILE A 34 -28.12 -5.35 6.44
CA ILE A 34 -27.75 -5.06 5.05
C ILE A 34 -27.26 -6.35 4.39
N SER A 35 -27.83 -6.73 3.24
CA SER A 35 -27.46 -7.96 2.54
C SER A 35 -25.94 -8.07 2.49
N THR A 36 -25.38 -9.27 2.70
CA THR A 36 -23.92 -9.49 2.70
C THR A 36 -23.25 -8.92 1.43
N GLU A 37 -24.02 -8.84 0.33
CA GLU A 37 -23.65 -8.28 -0.97
C GLU A 37 -23.68 -6.75 -1.02
N GLU A 38 -24.54 -6.10 -0.24
CA GLU A 38 -24.66 -4.64 -0.12
C GLU A 38 -23.72 -4.06 0.95
N ARG A 39 -23.09 -4.93 1.73
CA ARG A 39 -22.16 -4.53 2.80
C ARG A 39 -20.83 -4.11 2.20
N ILE A 40 -20.42 -2.87 2.47
CA ILE A 40 -19.05 -2.40 2.21
C ILE A 40 -18.08 -3.24 3.06
N ASN A 41 -17.44 -4.22 2.42
CA ASN A 41 -16.49 -5.12 3.04
C ASN A 41 -15.07 -4.60 2.88
N LYS A 42 -14.16 -5.00 3.79
CA LYS A 42 -12.73 -4.62 3.75
C LYS A 42 -12.07 -4.92 2.39
N LYS A 43 -12.51 -5.97 1.71
CA LYS A 43 -12.03 -6.34 0.37
C LYS A 43 -12.38 -5.27 -0.67
N ILE A 44 -13.66 -4.85 -0.73
CA ILE A 44 -14.13 -3.78 -1.62
C ILE A 44 -13.37 -2.48 -1.35
N LEU A 45 -13.15 -2.14 -0.08
CA LEU A 45 -12.35 -0.95 0.29
C LEU A 45 -10.90 -1.05 -0.18
N LYS A 46 -10.28 -2.24 -0.13
CA LYS A 46 -8.89 -2.46 -0.54
C LYS A 46 -8.74 -2.47 -2.06
N ASP A 47 -9.68 -3.07 -2.77
CA ASP A 47 -9.66 -3.18 -4.23
C ASP A 47 -9.92 -1.81 -4.88
N ASN A 48 -10.68 -0.94 -4.22
CA ASN A 48 -10.97 0.43 -4.68
C ASN A 48 -10.11 1.50 -4.00
N GLN A 49 -9.07 1.12 -3.24
CA GLN A 49 -8.13 2.11 -2.70
C GLN A 49 -7.32 2.71 -3.84
N PRO A 50 -7.28 4.06 -3.97
CA PRO A 50 -6.45 4.69 -4.97
C PRO A 50 -4.98 4.28 -4.74
N ILE A 51 -4.35 3.72 -5.76
CA ILE A 51 -2.95 3.34 -5.69
C ILE A 51 -2.13 4.62 -5.76
N GLU A 52 -1.70 5.12 -4.60
CA GLU A 52 -0.78 6.25 -4.57
C GLU A 52 0.53 5.87 -5.28
N PRO A 53 0.95 6.62 -6.30
CA PRO A 53 2.16 6.31 -7.04
C PRO A 53 3.36 6.47 -6.12
N LYS A 54 4.06 5.36 -5.88
CA LYS A 54 5.29 5.39 -5.08
C LYS A 54 6.32 6.28 -5.76
N PRO A 55 7.06 7.10 -4.99
CA PRO A 55 8.11 7.94 -5.53
C PRO A 55 9.18 7.08 -6.22
N ASN A 56 9.73 7.61 -7.31
CA ASN A 56 10.80 6.96 -8.06
C ASN A 56 11.99 6.67 -7.11
N PRO A 57 12.40 5.40 -6.96
CA PRO A 57 13.45 5.02 -6.01
C PRO A 57 14.81 5.66 -6.33
N LEU A 58 15.08 6.03 -7.58
CA LEU A 58 16.30 6.73 -7.97
C LEU A 58 16.30 8.18 -7.48
N LYS A 59 15.15 8.86 -7.49
CA LYS A 59 15.03 10.22 -6.92
C LYS A 59 15.33 10.20 -5.42
N ILE A 60 14.80 9.21 -4.71
CA ILE A 60 15.11 9.01 -3.29
C ILE A 60 16.60 8.70 -3.09
N ALA A 61 17.19 7.84 -3.93
CA ALA A 61 18.61 7.52 -3.83
C ALA A 61 19.52 8.73 -4.03
N LEU A 62 19.16 9.66 -4.92
CA LEU A 62 19.86 10.93 -5.11
C LEU A 62 19.79 11.81 -3.85
N GLN A 63 18.62 11.95 -3.23
CA GLN A 63 18.48 12.67 -1.96
C GLN A 63 19.39 12.07 -0.87
N TYR A 64 19.45 10.74 -0.80
CA TYR A 64 20.33 10.05 0.16
C TYR A 64 21.81 10.34 -0.12
N GLN A 65 22.19 10.41 -1.40
CA GLN A 65 23.54 10.74 -1.80
C GLN A 65 23.91 12.19 -1.45
N GLU A 66 22.98 13.13 -1.60
CA GLU A 66 23.18 14.52 -1.20
C GLU A 66 23.47 14.62 0.30
N VAL A 67 22.63 14.01 1.15
CA VAL A 67 22.85 14.00 2.61
C VAL A 67 24.17 13.30 2.95
N TYR A 68 24.50 12.19 2.29
CA TYR A 68 25.75 11.48 2.50
C TYR A 68 26.99 12.32 2.16
N LYS A 69 26.94 13.09 1.06
CA LYS A 69 28.05 13.94 0.60
C LYS A 69 28.20 15.25 1.39
N ASN A 70 27.09 15.78 1.90
CA ASN A 70 27.07 17.04 2.65
C ASN A 70 27.50 16.87 4.12
N LEU A 71 27.73 15.64 4.57
CA LEU A 71 28.26 15.36 5.90
C LEU A 71 29.74 15.77 6.01
N PRO A 72 30.18 16.30 7.16
CA PRO A 72 31.60 16.58 7.42
C PRO A 72 32.46 15.32 7.30
N SER A 73 31.91 14.18 7.70
CA SER A 73 32.49 12.85 7.51
C SER A 73 31.45 11.92 6.89
N PRO A 74 31.65 11.45 5.65
CA PRO A 74 30.67 10.63 4.96
C PRO A 74 30.53 9.24 5.62
N SER A 75 29.47 9.07 6.39
CA SER A 75 29.17 7.83 7.13
C SER A 75 27.72 7.40 6.93
N MET A 76 27.51 6.15 6.50
CA MET A 76 26.16 5.59 6.31
C MET A 76 25.35 5.58 7.60
N THR A 77 26.01 5.50 8.76
CA THR A 77 25.35 5.48 10.07
C THR A 77 24.84 6.87 10.44
N GLU A 78 25.59 7.93 10.11
CA GLU A 78 25.16 9.31 10.36
C GLU A 78 24.07 9.73 9.38
N THR A 79 24.22 9.39 8.09
CA THR A 79 23.17 9.61 7.09
C THR A 79 21.86 8.92 7.50
N ALA A 80 21.94 7.70 8.03
CA ALA A 80 20.79 6.96 8.54
C ALA A 80 20.09 7.68 9.70
N LYS A 81 20.86 8.23 10.66
CA LYS A 81 20.31 9.01 11.78
C LYS A 81 19.58 10.27 11.28
N ILE A 82 20.18 11.02 10.36
CA ILE A 82 19.59 12.24 9.80
C ILE A 82 18.28 11.94 9.06
N LEU A 83 18.25 10.87 8.28
CA LEU A 83 17.08 10.48 7.48
C LEU A 83 16.05 9.65 8.26
N GLY A 84 16.30 9.32 9.53
CA GLY A 84 15.41 8.49 10.35
C GLY A 84 15.23 7.06 9.85
N VAL A 85 16.23 6.48 9.18
CA VAL A 85 16.17 5.15 8.55
C VAL A 85 17.29 4.25 9.05
N SER A 86 17.25 2.95 8.73
CA SER A 86 18.33 2.03 9.08
C SER A 86 19.58 2.25 8.20
N ARG A 87 20.76 1.96 8.74
CA ARG A 87 22.03 1.93 7.96
C ARG A 87 21.92 1.07 6.70
N VAL A 88 21.27 -0.09 6.82
CA VAL A 88 21.04 -1.01 5.69
C VAL A 88 20.21 -0.34 4.60
N ARG A 89 19.19 0.45 4.96
CA ARG A 89 18.37 1.18 4.00
C ARG A 89 19.22 2.20 3.21
N VAL A 90 20.12 2.92 3.87
CA VAL A 90 21.04 3.86 3.20
C VAL A 90 21.91 3.14 2.19
N HIS A 91 22.52 2.01 2.58
CA HIS A 91 23.32 1.19 1.67
C HIS A 91 22.51 0.73 0.45
N GLN A 92 21.28 0.26 0.66
CA GLN A 92 20.40 -0.20 -0.40
C GLN A 92 20.06 0.92 -1.40
N MET A 93 19.76 2.14 -0.91
CA MET A 93 19.50 3.29 -1.78
C MET A 93 20.75 3.70 -2.56
N LEU A 94 21.89 3.87 -1.90
CA LEU A 94 23.14 4.27 -2.55
C LEU A 94 23.63 3.20 -3.55
N SER A 95 23.31 1.93 -3.31
CA SER A 95 23.61 0.84 -4.24
C SER A 95 22.87 0.99 -5.58
N LEU A 96 21.70 1.63 -5.63
CA LEU A 96 20.98 1.85 -6.88
C LEU A 96 21.72 2.80 -7.82
N LEU A 97 22.50 3.73 -7.26
CA LEU A 97 23.30 4.68 -8.05
C LEU A 97 24.52 4.04 -8.72
N LYS A 98 24.79 2.76 -8.44
CA LYS A 98 25.83 1.96 -9.11
C LYS A 98 25.35 1.34 -10.43
N LEU A 99 24.07 1.48 -10.77
CA LEU A 99 23.53 1.05 -12.07
C LEU A 99 24.20 1.81 -13.21
N ASP A 100 24.14 1.23 -14.42
CA ASP A 100 24.65 1.91 -15.60
C ASP A 100 23.98 3.28 -15.81
N LYS A 101 24.78 4.28 -16.20
CA LYS A 101 24.31 5.66 -16.35
C LYS A 101 23.17 5.78 -17.35
N ARG A 102 23.17 4.98 -18.43
CA ARG A 102 22.10 5.00 -19.44
C ARG A 102 20.78 4.52 -18.85
N ILE A 103 20.83 3.52 -17.97
CA ILE A 103 19.66 3.01 -17.24
C ILE A 103 19.16 4.08 -16.27
N ILE A 104 20.05 4.71 -15.52
CA ILE A 104 19.68 5.78 -14.57
C ILE A 104 19.00 6.94 -15.30
N SER A 105 19.58 7.46 -16.38
CA SER A 105 18.99 8.56 -17.16
C SER A 105 17.60 8.21 -17.66
N LYS A 106 17.44 7.03 -18.29
CA LYS A 106 16.15 6.58 -18.82
C LYS A 106 15.09 6.40 -17.72
N LEU A 107 15.48 5.90 -16.56
CA LEU A 107 14.56 5.73 -15.43
C LEU A 107 14.26 7.05 -14.71
N LEU A 108 15.12 8.07 -14.76
CA LEU A 108 14.81 9.36 -14.13
C LEU A 108 13.77 10.17 -14.93
N GLU A 109 13.75 10.01 -16.25
CA GLU A 109 12.77 10.63 -17.15
C GLU A 109 11.35 10.11 -16.90
N ILE A 110 11.20 8.87 -16.42
CA ILE A 110 9.90 8.27 -16.14
C ILE A 110 9.42 8.71 -14.75
N THR A 111 8.32 9.47 -14.72
CA THR A 111 7.71 10.01 -13.48
C THR A 111 7.07 8.94 -12.62
N HIS A 112 6.40 7.97 -13.24
CA HIS A 112 5.73 6.86 -12.58
C HIS A 112 6.31 5.54 -13.07
N ILE A 113 7.12 4.90 -12.22
CA ILE A 113 7.71 3.61 -12.55
C ILE A 113 7.07 2.56 -11.65
N SER A 114 6.45 1.56 -12.26
CA SER A 114 6.00 0.35 -11.56
C SER A 114 7.18 -0.52 -11.08
N LEU A 115 8.42 -0.17 -11.41
CA LEU A 115 9.62 -0.82 -10.90
C LEU A 115 9.86 -0.41 -9.45
N SER A 116 9.65 -1.38 -8.58
CA SER A 116 10.13 -1.30 -7.21
C SER A 116 11.65 -1.32 -7.14
N GLU A 117 12.19 -0.64 -6.13
CA GLU A 117 13.58 -0.71 -5.70
C GLU A 117 14.13 -2.15 -5.64
N ARG A 118 13.33 -3.12 -5.17
CA ARG A 118 13.73 -4.52 -5.09
C ARG A 118 14.07 -5.11 -6.46
N LYS A 119 13.34 -4.73 -7.52
CA LYS A 119 13.64 -5.17 -8.89
C LYS A 119 14.93 -4.54 -9.40
N LEU A 120 15.13 -3.23 -9.17
CA LEU A 120 16.33 -2.51 -9.61
C LEU A 120 17.61 -3.02 -8.93
N ARG A 121 17.57 -3.33 -7.64
CA ARG A 121 18.76 -3.88 -6.93
C ARG A 121 19.25 -5.21 -7.49
N LYS A 122 18.37 -6.02 -8.08
CA LYS A 122 18.77 -7.28 -8.74
C LYS A 122 19.64 -7.04 -9.99
N LEU A 123 19.56 -5.85 -10.58
CA LEU A 123 20.34 -5.48 -11.75
C LEU A 123 21.76 -5.00 -11.38
N VAL A 124 21.93 -4.38 -10.22
CA VAL A 124 23.22 -3.83 -9.77
C VAL A 124 24.41 -4.80 -9.89
N PRO A 125 24.31 -6.08 -9.49
CA PRO A 125 25.45 -7.00 -9.58
C PRO A 125 25.73 -7.51 -11.01
N LEU A 126 24.84 -7.27 -11.98
CA LEU A 126 24.97 -7.83 -13.33
C LEU A 126 25.96 -7.02 -14.18
N PRO A 127 26.62 -7.65 -15.17
CA PRO A 127 27.35 -6.94 -16.22
C PRO A 127 26.46 -5.94 -16.96
N ILE A 128 27.06 -4.87 -17.49
CA ILE A 128 26.32 -3.76 -18.12
C ILE A 128 25.39 -4.25 -19.26
N GLY A 129 25.85 -5.19 -20.09
CA GLY A 129 25.04 -5.77 -21.18
C GLY A 129 23.79 -6.48 -20.65
N ASP A 130 23.94 -7.26 -19.59
CA ASP A 130 22.86 -8.03 -18.97
C ASP A 130 21.88 -7.14 -18.21
N GLN A 131 22.34 -6.03 -17.63
CA GLN A 131 21.48 -5.04 -16.98
C GLN A 131 20.43 -4.49 -17.96
N ILE A 132 20.85 -4.13 -19.18
CA ILE A 132 19.97 -3.57 -20.20
C ILE A 132 18.97 -4.62 -20.68
N ALA A 133 19.43 -5.85 -20.96
CA ALA A 133 18.56 -6.94 -21.40
C ALA A 133 17.49 -7.29 -20.34
N HIS A 134 17.88 -7.39 -19.07
CA HIS A 134 16.94 -7.63 -17.98
C HIS A 134 15.97 -6.47 -17.77
N LEU A 135 16.44 -5.21 -17.87
CA LEU A 135 15.57 -4.05 -17.76
C LEU A 135 14.49 -4.07 -18.85
N GLN A 136 14.87 -4.35 -20.10
CA GLN A 136 13.94 -4.47 -21.21
C GLN A 136 12.90 -5.57 -20.98
N LYS A 137 13.31 -6.72 -20.43
CA LYS A 137 12.40 -7.80 -20.06
C LYS A 137 11.40 -7.34 -18.99
N ILE A 138 11.88 -6.69 -17.93
CA ILE A 138 11.02 -6.18 -16.85
C ILE A 138 10.03 -5.13 -17.37
N LEU A 139 10.44 -4.26 -18.29
CA LEU A 139 9.56 -3.26 -18.88
C LEU A 139 8.49 -3.90 -19.77
N LYS A 140 8.84 -4.90 -20.59
CA LYS A 140 7.85 -5.67 -21.37
C LYS A 140 6.80 -6.34 -20.49
N ASP A 141 7.23 -6.95 -19.38
CA ASP A 141 6.32 -7.62 -18.43
C ASP A 141 5.40 -6.61 -17.72
N VAL A 142 5.83 -5.35 -17.59
CA VAL A 142 5.05 -4.26 -16.99
C VAL A 142 4.02 -3.70 -17.98
N ASP A 143 4.41 -3.47 -19.23
CA ASP A 143 3.51 -2.94 -20.26
C ASP A 143 2.37 -3.92 -20.57
N PHE A 144 2.63 -5.23 -20.47
CA PHE A 144 1.61 -6.28 -20.59
C PHE A 144 0.60 -6.33 -19.43
N ALA A 145 0.93 -5.73 -18.28
CA ALA A 145 0.08 -5.74 -17.09
C ALA A 145 -0.85 -4.50 -17.01
N ILE A 146 -0.75 -3.57 -17.98
CA ILE A 146 -1.54 -2.33 -18.04
C ILE A 146 -2.57 -2.38 -19.20
N GLN A 147 -2.55 -3.42 -20.02
CA GLN A 147 -3.60 -3.73 -21.02
C GLN A 147 -4.68 -4.63 -20.42
#